data_AF-A0A535UI73-F1
#
_entry.id   AF-A0A535UI73-F1
#
_cell.length_a   1.000
_cell.length_b   1.000
_cell.length_c   1.000
_cell.angle_alpha   90.00
_cell.angle_beta   90.00
_cell.angle_gamma   90.00
#
_symmetry.space_group_name_H-M   'P 1'
#
loop_
_entity.id
_entity.type
_entity.pdbx_description
1 polymer ?
#
loop_
_entity_poly.entity_id
_entity_poly.type
_entity_poly.pdbx_seq_one_letter_code
_entity_poly.pdbx_strand_id
1 'polypeptide(L)'
;MSLLLVPLTLLTDAVRPGDTAAANFVASFVDAILAAATAVVLFLLARDLGARTRVALGTALILAVATLEWPYAHALFDVTATGFLILVAVFAAHRFALRGGAGWLALSGGALGGAVLVRTQSVIVVPALAAYVLWTARPAGPRRI
;
A
#
# COMPACT_ATOMS: atom_id res chain seq x y z
N MET A 1 -10.11 -8.77 -12.26
CA MET A 1 -11.03 -9.37 -11.27
C MET A 1 -10.18 -9.80 -10.09
N SER A 2 -10.35 -9.15 -8.94
CA SER A 2 -9.53 -9.33 -7.75
C SER A 2 -9.79 -10.71 -7.12
N LEU A 3 -8.74 -11.52 -6.90
CA LEU A 3 -8.84 -12.87 -6.33
C LEU A 3 -9.19 -12.88 -4.83
N LEU A 4 -8.97 -11.73 -4.16
CA LEU A 4 -9.31 -11.52 -2.74
C LEU A 4 -10.80 -11.34 -2.47
N LEU A 5 -11.62 -11.09 -3.50
CA LEU A 5 -13.07 -11.04 -3.36
C LEU A 5 -13.68 -12.42 -3.09
N VAL A 6 -13.04 -13.50 -3.55
CA VAL A 6 -13.56 -14.88 -3.45
C VAL A 6 -13.76 -15.35 -2.00
N PRO A 7 -12.78 -15.25 -1.08
CA PRO A 7 -13.01 -15.63 0.31
C PRO A 7 -13.98 -14.69 1.02
N LEU A 8 -14.03 -13.40 0.64
CA LEU A 8 -14.93 -12.43 1.24
C LEU A 8 -16.39 -12.71 0.86
N THR A 9 -16.65 -13.07 -0.39
CA THR A 9 -17.99 -13.46 -0.86
C THR A 9 -18.44 -14.77 -0.24
N LEU A 10 -17.54 -15.75 -0.07
CA LEU A 10 -17.84 -17.01 0.63
C LEU A 10 -18.19 -16.82 2.11
N LEU A 11 -17.54 -15.87 2.79
CA LEU A 11 -17.84 -15.53 4.18
C LEU A 11 -19.22 -14.87 4.33
N THR A 12 -19.61 -14.02 3.39
CA THR A 12 -20.96 -13.42 3.39
C THR A 12 -22.05 -14.42 3.02
N ASP A 13 -21.78 -15.35 2.08
CA ASP A 13 -22.74 -16.38 1.67
C ASP A 13 -23.02 -17.39 2.80
N ALA A 14 -22.05 -17.64 3.67
CA ALA A 14 -22.20 -18.49 4.85
C ALA A 14 -23.11 -17.89 5.94
N VAL A 15 -23.27 -16.55 5.97
CA VAL A 15 -24.09 -15.85 6.96
C VAL A 15 -25.46 -15.50 6.38
N ARG A 16 -25.54 -15.07 5.12
CA ARG A 16 -26.78 -14.83 4.36
C ARG A 16 -26.56 -15.10 2.88
N PRO A 17 -26.97 -16.27 2.37
CA PRO A 17 -26.76 -16.61 0.96
C PRO A 17 -27.49 -15.63 0.03
N GLY A 18 -26.76 -15.05 -0.92
CA GLY A 18 -27.31 -14.15 -1.97
C GLY A 18 -27.28 -12.64 -1.69
N ASP A 19 -26.82 -12.17 -0.53
CA ASP A 19 -26.81 -10.73 -0.20
C ASP A 19 -25.51 -10.02 -0.63
N THR A 20 -25.35 -9.87 -1.95
CA THR A 20 -24.20 -9.16 -2.56
C THR A 20 -24.10 -7.68 -2.14
N ALA A 21 -25.20 -7.08 -1.66
CA ALA A 21 -25.22 -5.70 -1.17
C ALA A 21 -24.44 -5.55 0.14
N ALA A 22 -24.55 -6.50 1.07
CA ALA A 22 -23.82 -6.47 2.33
C ALA A 22 -22.29 -6.60 2.11
N ALA A 23 -21.87 -7.49 1.19
CA ALA A 23 -20.46 -7.66 0.84
C ALA A 23 -19.86 -6.38 0.21
N ASN A 24 -20.60 -5.76 -0.73
CA ASN A 24 -20.18 -4.52 -1.36
C ASN A 24 -20.12 -3.36 -0.36
N PHE A 25 -21.08 -3.27 0.56
CA PHE A 25 -21.09 -2.25 1.61
C PHE A 25 -19.86 -2.36 2.51
N VAL A 26 -19.54 -3.56 3.01
CA VAL A 26 -18.34 -3.78 3.83
C VAL A 26 -17.07 -3.44 3.04
N ALA A 27 -16.98 -3.88 1.77
CA ALA A 27 -15.83 -3.57 0.91
C ALA A 27 -15.63 -2.05 0.75
N SER A 28 -16.70 -1.28 0.52
CA SER A 28 -16.63 0.19 0.42
C SER A 28 -16.15 0.86 1.72
N PHE A 29 -16.49 0.33 2.90
CA PHE A 29 -15.94 0.83 4.15
C PHE A 29 -14.45 0.55 4.30
N VAL A 30 -14.00 -0.64 3.87
CA VAL A 30 -12.58 -0.98 3.91
C VAL A 30 -11.79 -0.09 2.94
N ASP A 31 -12.31 0.18 1.73
CA ASP A 31 -11.67 1.09 0.78
C ASP A 31 -11.51 2.51 1.33
N ALA A 32 -12.52 3.05 2.02
CA ALA A 32 -12.42 4.36 2.68
C ALA A 32 -11.33 4.39 3.78
N ILE A 33 -11.22 3.33 4.58
CA ILE A 33 -10.18 3.19 5.60
C ILE A 33 -8.79 3.09 4.96
N LEU A 34 -8.66 2.30 3.89
CA LEU A 34 -7.40 2.14 3.16
C LEU A 34 -6.96 3.45 2.51
N ALA A 35 -7.87 4.20 1.89
CA ALA A 35 -7.56 5.51 1.32
C ALA A 35 -7.02 6.48 2.38
N ALA A 36 -7.66 6.53 3.57
CA ALA A 36 -7.17 7.35 4.69
C ALA A 36 -5.79 6.87 5.18
N ALA A 37 -5.59 5.56 5.27
CA ALA A 37 -4.31 4.98 5.66
C ALA A 37 -3.21 5.30 4.62
N THR A 38 -3.51 5.31 3.32
CA THR A 38 -2.58 5.70 2.25
C THR A 38 -2.09 7.13 2.47
N ALA A 39 -2.98 8.07 2.81
CA ALA A 39 -2.59 9.45 3.11
C ALA A 39 -1.63 9.55 4.32
N VAL A 40 -1.87 8.75 5.36
CA VAL A 40 -0.98 8.69 6.54
C VAL A 40 0.38 8.11 6.17
N VAL A 41 0.42 7.01 5.42
CA VAL A 41 1.68 6.39 4.99
C VAL A 41 2.46 7.35 4.09
N LEU A 42 1.79 8.08 3.19
CA LEU A 42 2.43 9.10 2.35
C LEU A 42 3.03 10.23 3.20
N PHE A 43 2.28 10.71 4.20
CA PHE A 43 2.78 11.72 5.13
C PHE A 43 4.06 11.23 5.83
N LEU A 44 4.05 10.01 6.36
CA LEU A 44 5.22 9.43 7.05
C LEU A 44 6.41 9.26 6.11
N LEU A 45 6.18 8.77 4.90
CA LEU A 45 7.22 8.63 3.87
C LEU A 45 7.81 10.00 3.51
N ALA A 46 6.99 11.02 3.30
CA ALA A 46 7.46 12.37 3.01
C ALA A 46 8.30 12.94 4.17
N ARG A 47 7.92 12.64 5.43
CA ARG A 47 8.70 13.03 6.61
C ARG A 47 10.05 12.33 6.66
N ASP A 48 10.12 11.04 6.33
CA ASP A 48 11.38 10.29 6.27
C ASP A 48 12.30 10.79 5.15
N LEU A 49 11.74 11.24 4.04
CA LEU A 49 12.47 11.89 2.94
C LEU A 49 12.99 13.30 3.28
N GLY A 50 12.75 13.80 4.50
CA GLY A 50 13.22 15.10 4.97
C GLY A 50 12.27 16.28 4.65
N ALA A 51 11.05 16.01 4.18
CA ALA A 51 10.09 17.09 3.92
C ALA A 51 9.66 17.78 5.23
N ARG A 52 9.50 19.10 5.17
CA ARG A 52 8.92 19.89 6.27
C ARG A 52 7.47 19.45 6.52
N THR A 53 7.01 19.47 7.77
CA THR A 53 5.66 19.02 8.16
C THR A 53 4.54 19.62 7.31
N ARG A 54 4.63 20.92 7.00
CA ARG A 54 3.65 21.61 6.14
C ARG A 54 3.58 21.03 4.73
N VAL A 55 4.74 20.68 4.15
CA VAL A 55 4.81 20.09 2.82
C VAL A 55 4.25 18.68 2.85
N ALA A 56 4.63 17.87 3.84
CA ALA A 56 4.12 16.51 4.01
C ALA A 56 2.60 16.47 4.22
N LEU A 57 2.05 17.39 5.02
CA LEU A 57 0.60 17.54 5.20
C LEU A 57 -0.08 17.99 3.90
N GLY A 58 0.50 18.96 3.20
CA GLY A 58 0.00 19.42 1.91
C GLY A 58 -0.07 18.28 0.89
N THR A 59 0.98 17.48 0.77
CA THR A 59 1.00 16.32 -0.15
C THR A 59 -0.01 15.24 0.23
N ALA A 60 -0.17 14.96 1.52
CA ALA A 60 -1.16 13.99 2.00
C ALA A 60 -2.60 14.47 1.75
N LEU A 61 -2.87 15.76 1.95
CA LEU A 61 -4.18 16.37 1.66
C LEU A 61 -4.48 16.41 0.16
N ILE A 62 -3.48 16.74 -0.67
CA ILE A 62 -3.62 16.69 -2.14
C ILE A 62 -3.94 15.27 -2.57
N LEU A 63 -3.24 14.25 -2.05
CA LEU A 63 -3.57 12.85 -2.34
C LEU A 63 -5.02 12.54 -1.95
N ALA A 64 -5.40 12.87 -0.71
CA ALA A 64 -6.71 12.53 -0.16
C ALA A 64 -7.87 13.20 -0.88
N VAL A 65 -7.73 14.45 -1.34
CA VAL A 65 -8.87 15.27 -1.82
C VAL A 65 -8.78 15.60 -3.31
N ALA A 66 -7.59 15.64 -3.89
CA ALA A 66 -7.35 16.17 -5.23
C ALA A 66 -6.82 15.12 -6.23
N THR A 67 -6.74 13.84 -5.86
CA THR A 67 -6.32 12.77 -6.77
C THR A 67 -7.42 11.74 -7.02
N LEU A 68 -7.12 10.81 -7.93
CA LEU A 68 -7.97 9.66 -8.25
C LEU A 68 -8.28 8.76 -7.03
N GLU A 69 -7.53 8.86 -5.93
CA GLU A 69 -7.81 8.10 -4.70
C GLU A 69 -9.21 8.37 -4.15
N TRP A 70 -9.71 9.61 -4.21
CA TRP A 70 -11.06 9.95 -3.73
C TRP A 70 -12.18 9.25 -4.52
N PRO A 71 -12.25 9.36 -5.87
CA PRO A 71 -13.27 8.63 -6.63
C PRO A 71 -13.08 7.11 -6.57
N TYR A 72 -11.87 6.59 -6.40
CA TYR A 72 -11.64 5.15 -6.25
C TYR A 72 -11.94 4.61 -4.85
N ALA A 73 -11.95 5.44 -3.80
CA ALA A 73 -12.31 5.03 -2.44
C ALA A 73 -13.77 4.52 -2.32
N HIS A 74 -14.59 4.74 -3.35
CA HIS A 74 -15.98 4.29 -3.43
C HIS A 74 -16.21 3.24 -4.52
N ALA A 75 -15.18 2.89 -5.30
CA ALA A 75 -15.27 1.99 -6.43
C ALA A 75 -14.50 0.69 -6.15
N LEU A 76 -15.26 -0.41 -6.02
CA LEU A 76 -14.84 -1.81 -5.96
C LEU A 76 -13.36 -2.06 -5.62
N PHE A 77 -13.12 -2.53 -4.39
CA PHE A 77 -11.90 -3.13 -3.83
C PHE A 77 -10.94 -3.74 -4.88
N ASP A 78 -10.10 -2.90 -5.48
CA ASP A 78 -9.12 -3.31 -6.48
C ASP A 78 -8.01 -2.25 -6.60
N VAL A 79 -8.36 -0.99 -6.82
CA VAL A 79 -7.39 0.08 -7.07
C VAL A 79 -6.83 0.65 -5.77
N THR A 80 -7.69 1.02 -4.81
CA THR A 80 -7.29 1.63 -3.54
C THR A 80 -6.46 0.68 -2.68
N ALA A 81 -6.89 -0.58 -2.55
CA ALA A 81 -6.12 -1.60 -1.84
C ALA A 81 -4.75 -1.87 -2.47
N THR A 82 -4.68 -1.91 -3.81
CA THR A 82 -3.42 -2.05 -4.54
C THR A 82 -2.49 -0.85 -4.30
N GLY A 83 -3.00 0.36 -4.41
CA GLY A 83 -2.25 1.60 -4.18
C GLY A 83 -1.68 1.68 -2.77
N PHE A 84 -2.51 1.38 -1.77
CA PHE A 84 -2.10 1.30 -0.37
C PHE A 84 -0.96 0.30 -0.16
N LEU A 85 -1.11 -0.94 -0.66
CA LEU A 85 -0.12 -2.00 -0.48
C LEU A 85 1.22 -1.67 -1.17
N ILE A 86 1.18 -1.08 -2.37
CA ILE A 86 2.38 -0.60 -3.05
C ILE A 86 3.07 0.49 -2.21
N LEU A 87 2.31 1.44 -1.68
CA LEU A 87 2.88 2.53 -0.88
C LEU A 87 3.49 2.01 0.44
N VAL A 88 2.84 1.05 1.10
CA VAL A 88 3.41 0.35 2.26
C VAL A 88 4.69 -0.39 1.89
N ALA A 89 4.73 -1.06 0.74
CA ALA A 89 5.92 -1.77 0.28
C ALA A 89 7.11 -0.82 0.08
N VAL A 90 6.87 0.35 -0.53
CA VAL A 90 7.86 1.43 -0.72
C VAL A 90 8.30 2.01 0.62
N PHE A 91 7.35 2.33 1.51
CA PHE A 91 7.65 2.87 2.83
C PHE A 91 8.50 1.92 3.67
N ALA A 92 8.15 0.63 3.68
CA ALA A 92 8.90 -0.39 4.39
C ALA A 92 10.30 -0.60 3.78
N ALA A 93 10.43 -0.61 2.46
CA ALA A 93 11.74 -0.66 1.78
C ALA A 93 12.61 0.55 2.13
N HIS A 94 12.02 1.75 2.20
CA HIS A 94 12.73 2.96 2.58
C HIS A 94 13.19 2.91 4.05
N ARG A 95 12.33 2.42 4.95
CA ARG A 95 12.69 2.21 6.36
C ARG A 95 13.78 1.16 6.54
N PHE A 96 13.77 0.09 5.74
CA PHE A 96 14.87 -0.86 5.67
C PHE A 96 16.17 -0.18 5.22
N ALA A 97 16.13 0.68 4.21
CA ALA A 97 17.33 1.41 3.76
C ALA A 97 17.89 2.35 4.84
N LEU A 98 17.03 2.99 5.64
CA LEU A 98 17.44 3.91 6.72
C LEU A 98 17.93 3.20 7.99
N ARG A 99 17.27 2.12 8.39
CA ARG A 99 17.44 1.50 9.73
C ARG A 99 17.89 0.05 9.69
N GLY A 100 17.88 -0.59 8.51
CA GLY A 100 18.05 -2.03 8.35
C GLY A 100 16.89 -2.84 8.93
N GLY A 101 17.11 -4.15 9.08
CA GLY A 101 16.22 -5.07 9.80
C GLY A 101 15.32 -5.93 8.91
N ALA A 102 15.32 -7.24 9.18
CA ALA A 102 14.56 -8.23 8.39
C ALA A 102 13.04 -8.01 8.44
N GLY A 103 12.50 -7.45 9.53
CA GLY A 103 11.07 -7.16 9.65
C GLY A 103 10.55 -6.15 8.61
N TRP A 104 11.33 -5.11 8.30
CA TRP A 104 10.97 -4.13 7.27
C TRP A 104 11.04 -4.72 5.86
N LEU A 105 12.01 -5.61 5.62
CA LEU A 105 12.15 -6.29 4.34
C LEU A 105 11.02 -7.31 4.13
N ALA A 106 10.64 -8.05 5.18
CA ALA A 106 9.50 -8.94 5.17
C ALA A 106 8.17 -8.19 4.97
N LEU A 107 7.99 -7.04 5.64
CA LEU A 107 6.81 -6.19 5.43
C LEU A 107 6.76 -5.65 3.99
N SER A 108 7.91 -5.22 3.45
CA SER A 108 8.00 -4.72 2.08
C SER A 108 7.62 -5.79 1.05
N GLY A 109 8.23 -6.98 1.16
CA GLY A 109 7.93 -8.12 0.28
C GLY A 109 6.50 -8.63 0.44
N GLY A 110 6.00 -8.72 1.68
CA GLY A 110 4.63 -9.14 1.97
C GLY A 110 3.59 -8.18 1.40
N ALA A 111 3.79 -6.87 1.56
CA ALA A 111 2.90 -5.87 0.99
C ALA A 111 2.93 -5.86 -0.54
N LEU A 112 4.12 -5.98 -1.15
CA LEU A 112 4.27 -6.07 -2.61
C LEU A 112 3.61 -7.35 -3.17
N GLY A 113 3.80 -8.49 -2.50
CA GLY A 113 3.13 -9.74 -2.85
C GLY A 113 1.61 -9.62 -2.75
N GLY A 114 1.12 -9.00 -1.67
CA GLY A 114 -0.29 -8.66 -1.51
C GLY A 114 -0.83 -7.80 -2.66
N ALA A 115 -0.10 -6.77 -3.08
CA ALA A 115 -0.51 -5.90 -4.19
C ALA A 115 -0.63 -6.66 -5.52
N VAL A 116 0.23 -7.64 -5.77
CA VAL A 116 0.17 -8.51 -6.95
C VAL A 116 -1.02 -9.48 -6.88
N LEU A 117 -1.34 -9.98 -5.68
CA LEU A 117 -2.50 -10.87 -5.46
C LEU A 117 -3.85 -10.13 -5.59
N VAL A 118 -3.91 -8.87 -5.15
CA VAL A 118 -5.06 -8.00 -5.43
C VAL A 118 -5.14 -7.78 -6.95
N ARG A 119 -4.04 -7.30 -7.55
CA ARG A 119 -4.03 -6.93 -8.96
C ARG A 119 -2.72 -7.35 -9.62
N THR A 120 -2.80 -8.33 -10.53
CA THR A 120 -1.61 -8.89 -11.21
C THR A 120 -0.81 -7.84 -11.97
N GLN A 121 -1.46 -6.76 -12.45
CA GLN A 121 -0.78 -5.65 -13.14
C GLN A 121 0.27 -4.94 -12.27
N SER A 122 0.14 -5.01 -10.94
CA SER A 122 1.10 -4.44 -9.97
C SER A 122 2.48 -5.10 -10.04
N VAL A 123 2.61 -6.24 -10.72
CA VAL A 123 3.90 -6.94 -10.90
C VAL A 123 4.96 -6.03 -11.54
N ILE A 124 4.55 -5.01 -12.29
CA ILE A 124 5.46 -4.03 -12.90
C ILE A 124 6.31 -3.26 -11.87
N VAL A 125 5.83 -3.15 -10.61
CA VAL A 125 6.54 -2.45 -9.52
C VAL A 125 7.66 -3.32 -8.93
N VAL A 126 7.52 -4.64 -9.02
CA VAL A 126 8.46 -5.62 -8.44
C VAL A 126 9.92 -5.38 -8.85
N PRO A 127 10.28 -5.26 -10.14
CA PRO A 127 11.67 -5.08 -10.54
C PRO A 127 12.27 -3.77 -10.01
N ALA A 128 11.49 -2.68 -10.00
CA ALA A 128 11.95 -1.40 -9.49
C ALA A 128 12.23 -1.44 -7.98
N LEU A 129 11.32 -2.04 -7.21
CA LEU A 129 11.49 -2.16 -5.76
C LEU A 129 12.61 -3.13 -5.38
N ALA A 130 12.72 -4.26 -6.10
CA ALA A 130 13.81 -5.21 -5.91
C ALA A 130 15.18 -4.57 -6.19
N ALA A 131 15.30 -3.79 -7.28
CA ALA A 131 16.53 -3.05 -7.59
C ALA A 131 16.89 -2.06 -6.48
N TYR A 132 15.90 -1.31 -5.95
CA TYR A 132 16.12 -0.36 -4.84
C TYR A 132 16.60 -1.06 -3.56
N VAL A 133 15.96 -2.16 -3.16
CA VAL A 133 16.36 -2.94 -1.98
C VAL A 133 17.76 -3.55 -2.17
N LEU A 134 18.03 -4.13 -3.34
CA LEU A 134 19.36 -4.69 -3.64
C LEU A 134 20.45 -3.64 -3.65
N TRP A 135 20.16 -2.42 -4.11
CA TRP A 135 21.10 -1.30 -4.10
C TRP A 135 21.39 -0.80 -2.68
N THR A 136 20.37 -0.69 -1.83
CA THR A 136 20.49 -0.22 -0.45
C THR A 136 21.04 -1.29 0.50
N ALA A 137 20.84 -2.57 0.20
CA ALA A 137 21.40 -3.70 0.93
C ALA A 137 22.88 -3.97 0.61
N ARG A 138 23.48 -3.30 -0.40
CA ARG A 138 24.91 -3.46 -0.68
C ARG A 138 25.68 -2.98 0.54
N PRO A 139 26.63 -3.78 1.07
CA PRO A 139 27.51 -3.30 2.13
C PRO A 139 28.20 -2.05 1.61
N ALA A 140 27.91 -0.91 2.23
CA ALA A 140 28.67 0.30 2.00
C ALA A 140 30.13 -0.07 2.24
N GLY A 141 30.96 0.01 1.19
CA GLY A 141 32.41 -0.08 1.33
C GLY A 141 32.89 0.85 2.46
N PRO A 142 34.07 0.57 3.06
CA PRO A 142 34.46 1.04 4.38
C PRO A 142 34.09 2.51 4.60
N ARG A 143 33.06 2.76 5.43
CA ARG A 143 32.71 4.10 5.88
C ARG A 143 33.88 4.59 6.72
N ARG A 144 34.77 5.37 6.11
CA ARG A 144 35.80 6.11 6.85
C ARG A 144 35.09 7.07 7.79
N ILE A 145 35.37 6.86 9.07
CA ILE A 145 34.94 7.63 10.25
C ILE A 145 35.43 9.07 10.10
#